data_AF-A0A8H7LE57-F1
#
_entry.id   AF-A0A8H7LE57-F1
#
_cell.length_a   1.000
_cell.length_b   1.000
_cell.length_c   1.000
_cell.angle_alpha   90.00
_cell.angle_beta   90.00
_cell.angle_gamma   90.00
#
_symmetry.space_group_name_H-M   'P 1'
#
loop_
_entity.id
_entity.type
_entity.pdbx_description
1 polymer ?
#
loop_
_entity_poly.entity_id
_entity_poly.type
_entity_poly.pdbx_seq_one_letter_code
_entity_poly.pdbx_strand_id
1 'polypeptide(L)'
;MLENGSLVGFELLNEPNCGLVGSSNLAVIPPTQHLRIGSTPTVYDCFRLGMGLPVEMDNFRIAITGPQKDGRVIVDPRGQSAWLSPARP
;
A
#
# COMPACT_ATOMS: atom_id res chain seq x y z
N MET A 1 5.72 -31.80 28.21
CA MET A 1 5.93 -32.45 26.90
C MET A 1 4.57 -32.45 26.21
N LEU A 2 4.47 -32.03 24.95
CA LEU A 2 3.19 -32.07 24.23
C LEU A 2 2.91 -33.52 23.84
N GLU A 3 1.73 -34.03 24.19
CA GLU A 3 1.30 -35.39 23.87
C GLU A 3 0.57 -35.44 22.52
N ASN A 4 0.45 -36.63 21.95
CA ASN A 4 -0.33 -36.83 20.73
C ASN A 4 -1.77 -36.35 20.93
N GLY A 5 -2.24 -35.49 20.02
CA GLY A 5 -3.57 -34.87 20.10
C GLY A 5 -3.62 -33.53 20.85
N SER A 6 -2.49 -33.04 21.36
CA SER A 6 -2.45 -31.71 21.99
C SER A 6 -2.66 -30.60 20.96
N LEU A 7 -3.70 -29.77 21.17
CA LEU A 7 -3.87 -28.52 20.44
C LEU A 7 -2.94 -27.46 21.06
N VAL A 8 -1.94 -27.03 20.30
CA VAL A 8 -0.88 -26.12 20.78
C VAL A 8 -1.23 -24.65 20.57
N GLY A 9 -2.17 -24.38 19.66
CA GLY A 9 -2.64 -23.05 19.35
C GLY A 9 -3.73 -23.10 18.28
N PHE A 10 -4.60 -22.09 18.32
CA PHE A 10 -5.62 -21.88 17.32
C PHE A 10 -5.65 -20.39 16.98
N GLU A 11 -5.35 -20.07 15.73
CA GLU A 11 -5.39 -18.72 15.21
C GLU A 11 -6.65 -18.56 14.35
N LEU A 12 -7.52 -17.62 14.74
CA LEU A 12 -8.75 -17.34 14.01
C LEU A 12 -8.48 -16.68 12.66
N LEU A 13 -7.53 -15.74 12.64
CA LEU A 13 -7.16 -14.99 11.46
C LEU A 13 -5.72 -14.48 11.61
N ASN A 14 -4.86 -14.87 10.68
CA ASN A 14 -3.51 -14.34 10.58
C ASN A 14 -3.53 -12.92 9.98
N GLU A 15 -2.80 -12.00 10.61
CA GLU A 15 -2.55 -10.63 10.13
C GLU A 15 -3.79 -9.88 9.60
N PRO A 16 -4.84 -9.69 10.44
CA PRO A 16 -6.01 -8.93 10.02
C PRO A 16 -5.63 -7.51 9.60
N ASN A 17 -6.06 -7.11 8.40
CA ASN A 17 -5.94 -5.75 7.89
C ASN A 17 -7.29 -5.32 7.27
N CYS A 18 -7.74 -4.10 7.55
CA CYS A 18 -8.99 -3.58 6.99
C CYS A 18 -8.87 -3.17 5.50
N GLY A 19 -7.65 -3.20 4.94
CA GLY A 19 -7.36 -2.76 3.59
C GLY A 19 -7.84 -1.32 3.39
N LEU A 20 -8.76 -1.15 2.44
CA LEU A 20 -9.36 0.15 2.11
C LEU A 20 -10.71 0.40 2.81
N VAL A 21 -11.21 -0.56 3.60
CA VAL A 21 -12.50 -0.44 4.29
C VAL A 21 -12.43 0.68 5.31
N GLY A 22 -13.40 1.60 5.26
CA GLY A 22 -13.48 2.76 6.14
C GLY A 22 -12.61 3.95 5.69
N SER A 23 -11.91 3.85 4.56
CA SER A 23 -11.19 4.99 4.00
C SER A 23 -12.18 5.97 3.35
N SER A 24 -12.36 7.14 3.96
CA SER A 24 -13.31 8.15 3.50
C SER A 24 -12.82 8.97 2.30
N ASN A 25 -11.49 9.07 2.11
CA ASN A 25 -10.88 9.79 1.01
C ASN A 25 -9.59 9.09 0.54
N LEU A 26 -9.63 8.53 -0.67
CA LEU A 26 -8.51 7.78 -1.25
C LEU A 26 -7.39 8.66 -1.79
N ALA A 27 -7.61 9.97 -1.93
CA ALA A 27 -6.62 10.94 -2.41
C ALA A 27 -5.77 11.53 -1.28
N VAL A 28 -5.84 10.98 -0.07
CA VAL A 28 -5.05 11.42 1.09
C VAL A 28 -4.37 10.21 1.72
N ILE A 29 -3.11 10.35 2.11
CA ILE A 29 -2.43 9.33 2.91
C ILE A 29 -3.04 9.36 4.32
N PRO A 30 -3.64 8.26 4.80
CA PRO A 30 -4.32 8.27 6.08
C PRO A 30 -3.33 8.54 7.23
N PRO A 31 -3.75 9.24 8.29
CA PRO A 31 -2.89 9.54 9.43
C PRO A 31 -2.45 8.28 10.18
N THR A 32 -3.21 7.19 10.07
CA THR A 32 -2.89 5.87 10.62
C THR A 32 -1.75 5.16 9.89
N GLN A 33 -1.41 5.58 8.67
CA GLN A 33 -0.24 5.06 7.95
C GLN A 33 1.01 5.79 8.44
N HIS A 34 1.61 5.26 9.51
CA HIS A 34 2.78 5.84 10.16
C HIS A 34 4.09 5.61 9.40
N LEU A 35 4.25 4.45 8.74
CA LEU A 35 5.46 4.16 7.96
C LEU A 35 5.34 4.78 6.57
N ARG A 36 6.27 5.69 6.24
CA ARG A 36 6.37 6.36 4.93
C ARG A 36 7.85 6.51 4.56
N ILE A 37 8.24 6.02 3.40
CA ILE A 37 9.62 6.07 2.90
C ILE A 37 9.61 5.97 1.38
N GLY A 38 10.47 6.76 0.73
CA GLY A 38 10.52 6.88 -0.72
C GLY A 38 9.23 7.46 -1.32
N SER A 39 8.98 7.11 -2.57
CA SER A 39 7.74 7.43 -3.28
C SER A 39 6.54 6.82 -2.54
N THR A 40 5.73 7.67 -1.92
CA THR A 40 4.59 7.25 -1.09
C THR A 40 3.29 7.72 -1.76
N PRO A 41 2.67 6.88 -2.61
CA PRO A 41 1.41 7.21 -3.29
C PRO A 41 0.22 7.21 -2.32
N THR A 42 -0.80 7.99 -2.63
CA THR A 42 -2.14 7.78 -2.07
C THR A 42 -2.77 6.52 -2.67
N VAL A 43 -3.86 6.03 -2.10
CA VAL A 43 -4.59 4.89 -2.68
C VAL A 43 -5.09 5.21 -4.09
N TYR A 44 -5.56 6.44 -4.31
CA TYR A 44 -5.98 6.91 -5.62
C TYR A 44 -4.82 6.93 -6.62
N ASP A 45 -3.64 7.37 -6.20
CA ASP A 45 -2.42 7.32 -7.01
C ASP A 45 -2.04 5.89 -7.37
N CYS A 46 -2.17 4.93 -6.45
CA CYS A 46 -1.94 3.51 -6.74
C CYS A 46 -2.85 3.00 -7.86
N PHE A 47 -4.14 3.37 -7.87
CA PHE A 47 -5.04 2.99 -8.96
C PHE A 47 -4.62 3.60 -10.30
N ARG A 48 -4.25 4.89 -10.31
CA ARG A 48 -3.77 5.56 -11.53
C ARG A 48 -2.50 4.91 -12.07
N LEU A 49 -1.53 4.60 -11.20
CA LEU A 49 -0.32 3.86 -11.57
C LEU A 49 -0.65 2.47 -12.10
N GLY A 50 -1.57 1.74 -11.46
CA GLY A 50 -2.03 0.43 -11.94
C GLY A 50 -2.69 0.49 -13.33
N MET A 51 -3.36 1.59 -13.66
CA MET A 51 -3.90 1.86 -15.00
C MET A 51 -2.83 2.26 -16.03
N GLY A 52 -1.57 2.43 -15.62
CA GLY A 52 -0.47 2.83 -16.49
C GLY A 52 -0.30 4.35 -16.65
N LEU A 53 -0.94 5.15 -15.81
CA LEU A 53 -0.89 6.62 -15.86
C LEU A 53 0.28 7.16 -15.01
N PRO A 54 0.98 8.20 -15.48
CA PRO A 54 2.00 8.87 -14.67
C PRO A 54 1.37 9.63 -13.50
N VAL A 55 2.06 9.61 -12.36
CA VAL A 55 1.64 10.29 -11.13
C VAL A 55 2.81 11.02 -10.49
N GLU A 56 2.59 12.28 -10.11
CA GLU A 56 3.48 13.03 -9.22
C GLU A 56 3.01 12.86 -7.77
N MET A 57 3.83 12.22 -6.94
CA MET A 57 3.50 11.89 -5.55
C MET A 57 4.56 12.39 -4.58
N ASP A 58 4.23 12.37 -3.29
CA ASP A 58 5.13 12.78 -2.24
C ASP A 58 6.24 11.75 -2.04
N ASN A 59 7.47 12.24 -1.84
CA ASN A 59 8.61 11.42 -1.48
C ASN A 59 8.93 11.62 0.01
N PHE A 60 9.21 10.55 0.74
CA PHE A 60 9.50 10.61 2.18
C PHE A 60 10.89 10.05 2.49
N ARG A 61 11.54 10.59 3.53
CA ARG A 61 12.71 9.99 4.17
C ARG A 61 12.46 9.79 5.65
N ILE A 62 13.13 8.82 6.25
CA ILE A 62 13.12 8.65 7.71
C ILE A 62 14.16 9.61 8.31
N ALA A 63 13.69 10.56 9.11
CA ALA A 63 14.51 11.45 9.93
C ALA A 63 14.45 11.01 11.40
N ILE A 64 15.22 11.67 12.27
CA ILE A 64 15.26 11.37 13.71
C ILE A 64 13.85 11.45 14.35
N THR A 65 13.00 12.37 13.88
CA THR A 65 11.63 12.55 14.39
C THR A 65 10.58 11.72 13.65
N GLY A 66 11.00 10.81 12.77
CA GLY A 66 10.11 9.99 11.95
C GLY A 66 10.07 10.40 10.48
N PRO A 67 9.08 9.93 9.71
CA PRO A 67 8.98 10.24 8.30
C PRO A 67 8.76 11.72 8.03
N GLN A 68 9.57 12.27 7.14
CA GLN A 68 9.45 13.65 6.67
C GLN A 68 9.36 13.66 5.15
N LYS A 69 8.49 14.51 4.62
CA LYS A 69 8.38 14.75 3.19
C LYS A 69 9.67 15.40 2.69
N ASP A 70 10.34 14.76 1.74
CA ASP A 70 11.57 15.20 1.10
C ASP A 70 11.34 15.31 -0.42
N GLY A 71 10.45 16.25 -0.77
CA GLY A 71 10.10 16.58 -2.14
C GLY A 71 8.93 15.78 -2.73
N ARG A 72 8.84 15.84 -4.06
CA ARG A 72 7.87 15.11 -4.88
C ARG A 72 8.62 14.41 -6.01
N VAL A 73 8.08 13.29 -6.47
CA VAL A 73 8.65 12.47 -7.53
C VAL A 73 7.56 12.08 -8.52
N ILE A 74 7.91 12.08 -9.81
CA ILE A 74 7.05 11.54 -10.87
C ILE A 74 7.41 10.08 -11.08
N VAL A 75 6.42 9.21 -10.98
CA VAL A 75 6.52 7.80 -11.37
C VAL A 75 5.67 7.61 -12.62
N ASP A 76 6.30 7.12 -13.69
CA ASP A 76 5.66 6.90 -14.99
C ASP A 76 5.73 5.42 -15.38
N PRO A 77 4.61 4.68 -15.32
CA PRO A 77 4.51 3.31 -15.83
C PRO A 77 4.67 3.20 -17.35
N ARG A 78 4.70 4.31 -18.09
CA ARG A 78 4.78 4.39 -19.56
C ARG A 78 3.69 3.59 -20.25
N GLY A 79 2.46 3.71 -19.74
CA GLY A 79 1.28 3.01 -20.25
C GLY A 79 1.19 1.53 -19.89
N GLN A 80 2.14 0.97 -19.14
CA GLN A 80 2.05 -0.43 -18.67
C GLN A 80 1.03 -0.54 -17.56
N SER A 81 -0.02 -1.33 -17.79
CA SER A 81 -1.01 -1.62 -16.77
C SER A 81 -0.58 -2.80 -15.89
N ALA A 82 -0.85 -2.70 -14.59
CA ALA A 82 -0.72 -3.79 -13.63
C ALA A 82 -1.92 -4.75 -13.66
N TRP A 83 -3.01 -4.39 -14.36
CA TRP A 83 -4.20 -5.20 -14.45
C TRP A 83 -4.07 -6.27 -15.52
N LEU A 84 -4.73 -7.41 -15.31
CA LEU A 84 -4.83 -8.44 -16.32
C LEU A 84 -5.51 -7.87 -17.56
N SER A 85 -4.89 -8.08 -18.71
CA SER A 85 -5.56 -7.85 -19.98
C SER A 85 -6.77 -8.77 -20.08
N PRO A 86 -7.87 -8.34 -20.71
CA PRO A 86 -9.00 -9.23 -20.97
C PRO A 86 -8.49 -10.51 -21.62
N ALA A 87 -8.92 -11.67 -21.12
CA ALA A 87 -8.67 -12.92 -21.82
C ALA A 87 -9.20 -12.76 -23.24
N ARG A 88 -8.33 -12.97 -24.24
CA ARG A 88 -8.75 -12.98 -25.63
C ARG A 88 -9.81 -14.08 -25.76
N PRO A 89 -11.00 -13.79 -26.33
CA PRO A 89 -12.03 -14.81 -26.51
C PRO A 89 -11.53 -15.99 -27.35
#